data_AF-A0A127SUK9-F1
#
_entry.id   AF-A0A127SUK9-F1
#
_cell.length_a   1.000
_cell.length_b   1.000
_cell.length_c   1.000
_cell.angle_alpha   90.00
_cell.angle_beta   90.00
_cell.angle_gamma   90.00
#
_symmetry.space_group_name_H-M   'P 1'
#
loop_
_entity.id
_entity.type
_entity.pdbx_description
1 polymer ?
#
loop_
_entity_poly.entity_id
_entity_poly.type
_entity_poly.pdbx_seq_one_letter_code
_entity_poly.pdbx_strand_id
1 'polypeptide(L)'
;QRGKASTRVQFGTGELSTEILAAPSSDCAAYRITCTLPAGCRVALDLQHPDPSARIDARPDGWVLTGQGSNGGTRFENRVVILAPGAAISRKGKTVVLDSAREVLVLSSTSTDYNIRKPEEPLTHSLADKNRQILAKAQKKGWKKLAAETEDYFSRLMMRCQVDLGDSPPEVSAMTTPERLERVKQGEKDPDLLEQLFQFGRFCTIVHTRPGQLP
;
A
#
# COMPACT_ATOMS: atom_id res chain seq x y z
N GLN A 1 12.97 -2.61 6.14
CA GLN A 1 13.66 -1.31 6.28
C GLN A 1 13.01 -0.17 5.49
N ARG A 2 12.57 -0.36 4.23
CA ARG A 2 12.04 0.73 3.38
C ARG A 2 10.52 0.98 3.45
N GLY A 3 9.75 0.18 4.18
CA GLY A 3 8.30 0.38 4.31
C GLY A 3 7.49 0.17 3.03
N LYS A 4 7.96 -0.70 2.14
CA LYS A 4 7.41 -0.91 0.80
C LYS A 4 7.50 -2.40 0.43
N ALA A 5 6.48 -2.92 -0.24
CA ALA A 5 6.53 -4.23 -0.87
C ALA A 5 6.67 -4.07 -2.40
N SER A 6 7.36 -5.02 -3.03
CA SER A 6 7.60 -4.99 -4.47
C SER A 6 7.53 -6.38 -5.09
N THR A 7 7.03 -6.45 -6.31
CA THR A 7 7.03 -7.67 -7.14
C THR A 7 7.58 -7.33 -8.50
N ARG A 8 8.39 -8.22 -9.07
CA ARG A 8 8.98 -8.07 -10.39
C ARG A 8 8.75 -9.34 -11.20
N VAL A 9 8.37 -9.16 -12.47
CA VAL A 9 8.27 -10.23 -13.45
C VAL A 9 9.10 -9.83 -14.67
N GLN A 10 10.03 -10.69 -15.06
CA GLN A 10 10.92 -10.47 -16.18
C GLN A 10 10.47 -11.28 -17.40
N PHE A 11 10.47 -10.65 -18.56
CA PHE A 11 10.17 -11.23 -19.86
C PHE A 11 11.41 -11.09 -20.76
N GLY A 12 11.47 -11.86 -21.84
CA GLY A 12 12.57 -11.73 -22.81
C GLY A 12 12.68 -10.34 -23.46
N THR A 13 11.59 -9.57 -23.46
CA THR A 13 11.48 -8.26 -24.11
C THR A 13 11.35 -7.09 -23.13
N GLY A 14 11.40 -7.33 -21.81
CA GLY A 14 11.27 -6.28 -20.81
C GLY A 14 10.82 -6.81 -19.45
N GLU A 15 10.30 -5.92 -18.62
CA GLU A 15 9.98 -6.18 -17.22
C GLU A 15 8.65 -5.50 -16.85
N LEU A 16 7.90 -6.13 -15.96
CA LEU A 16 6.82 -5.53 -15.20
C LEU A 16 7.21 -5.50 -13.72
N SER A 17 7.20 -4.33 -13.11
CA SER A 17 7.48 -4.14 -11.69
C SER A 17 6.30 -3.46 -11.01
N THR A 18 5.89 -3.99 -9.86
CA THR A 18 4.87 -3.38 -9.00
C THR A 18 5.45 -3.05 -7.64
N GLU A 19 5.02 -1.93 -7.06
CA GLU A 19 5.50 -1.43 -5.79
C GLU A 19 4.32 -0.86 -5.00
N ILE A 20 4.16 -1.23 -3.72
CA ILE A 20 3.10 -0.72 -2.85
C ILE A 20 3.66 -0.18 -1.54
N LEU A 21 3.14 0.95 -1.10
CA LEU A 21 3.44 1.54 0.21
C LEU A 21 2.21 2.26 0.79
N ALA A 22 2.24 2.46 2.11
CA ALA A 22 1.42 3.44 2.80
C ALA A 22 2.31 4.61 3.20
N ALA A 23 2.02 5.81 2.69
CA ALA A 23 2.82 7.01 2.90
C ALA A 23 2.39 7.71 4.20
N PRO A 24 3.14 7.58 5.30
CA PRO A 24 2.66 7.98 6.62
C PRO A 24 2.48 9.50 6.75
N SER A 25 3.30 10.29 6.06
CA SER A 25 3.24 11.76 6.08
C SER A 25 2.25 12.35 5.08
N SER A 26 1.93 11.60 4.01
CA SER A 26 0.94 12.02 3.01
C SER A 26 -0.45 11.47 3.27
N ASP A 27 -0.61 10.55 4.23
CA ASP A 27 -1.90 9.95 4.62
C ASP A 27 -2.64 9.25 3.47
N CYS A 28 -1.87 8.58 2.61
CA CYS A 28 -2.40 7.82 1.48
C CYS A 28 -1.63 6.52 1.24
N ALA A 29 -2.32 5.51 0.71
CA ALA A 29 -1.68 4.36 0.08
C ALA A 29 -1.31 4.71 -1.37
N ALA A 30 -0.18 4.17 -1.85
CA ALA A 30 0.29 4.33 -3.21
C ALA A 30 0.69 2.96 -3.77
N TYR A 31 0.16 2.64 -4.95
CA TYR A 31 0.51 1.46 -5.72
C TYR A 31 1.03 1.90 -7.08
N ARG A 32 2.25 1.48 -7.41
CA ARG A 32 2.91 1.81 -8.67
C ARG A 32 3.09 0.55 -9.50
N ILE A 33 2.81 0.69 -10.79
CA ILE A 33 3.12 -0.32 -11.81
C ILE A 33 4.05 0.35 -12.82
N THR A 34 5.13 -0.32 -13.17
CA THR A 34 6.07 0.13 -14.22
C THR A 34 6.28 -0.99 -15.21
N CYS A 35 6.35 -0.65 -16.49
CA CYS A 35 6.51 -1.60 -17.57
C CYS A 35 7.55 -1.10 -18.58
N THR A 36 8.51 -1.96 -18.91
CA THR A 36 9.54 -1.69 -19.92
C THR A 36 9.32 -2.47 -21.22
N LEU A 37 8.22 -3.21 -21.34
CA LEU A 37 7.84 -3.86 -22.60
C LEU A 37 7.68 -2.81 -23.72
N PRO A 38 8.13 -3.07 -24.96
CA PRO A 38 8.07 -2.08 -26.04
C PRO A 38 6.68 -1.49 -26.29
N ALA A 39 5.64 -2.33 -26.20
CA ALA A 39 4.23 -1.95 -26.35
C ALA A 39 3.59 -1.36 -25.08
N GLY A 40 4.32 -1.28 -23.96
CA GLY A 40 3.74 -1.03 -22.63
C GLY A 40 2.94 -2.22 -22.12
N CYS A 41 2.21 -2.02 -21.01
CA CYS A 41 1.29 -3.01 -20.46
C CYS A 41 -0.16 -2.55 -20.59
N ARG A 42 -1.06 -3.53 -20.69
CA ARG A 42 -2.49 -3.32 -20.52
C ARG A 42 -2.86 -3.68 -19.09
N VAL A 43 -3.50 -2.76 -18.38
CA VAL A 43 -3.90 -2.95 -16.98
C VAL A 43 -5.39 -2.74 -16.84
N ALA A 44 -6.10 -3.72 -16.27
CA ALA A 44 -7.48 -3.58 -15.85
C ALA A 44 -7.53 -3.51 -14.31
N LEU A 45 -8.10 -2.43 -13.80
CA LEU A 45 -8.23 -2.18 -12.36
C LEU A 45 -9.70 -2.10 -12.00
N ASP A 46 -10.08 -2.75 -10.91
CA ASP A 46 -11.44 -2.74 -10.36
C ASP A 46 -11.39 -2.49 -8.85
N LEU A 47 -12.40 -1.79 -8.33
CA LEU A 47 -12.57 -1.58 -6.89
C LEU A 47 -13.78 -2.37 -6.42
N GLN A 48 -13.59 -3.18 -5.40
CA GLN A 48 -14.63 -4.01 -4.80
C GLN A 48 -14.71 -3.75 -3.29
N HIS A 49 -15.90 -3.93 -2.75
CA HIS A 49 -16.16 -3.87 -1.32
C HIS A 49 -17.07 -5.05 -0.93
N PRO A 50 -16.76 -5.79 0.15
CA PRO A 50 -17.50 -6.99 0.51
C PRO A 50 -18.94 -6.69 0.99
N ASP A 51 -19.17 -5.50 1.56
CA ASP A 51 -20.52 -5.06 1.91
C ASP A 51 -21.27 -4.56 0.67
N PRO A 52 -22.38 -5.21 0.25
CA PRO A 52 -23.15 -4.81 -0.91
C PRO A 52 -23.91 -3.49 -0.73
N SER A 53 -24.07 -3.00 0.51
CA SER A 53 -24.68 -1.70 0.78
C SER A 53 -23.72 -0.53 0.51
N ALA A 54 -22.42 -0.79 0.41
CA ALA A 54 -21.43 0.22 0.08
C ALA A 54 -21.56 0.63 -1.40
N ARG A 55 -21.47 1.94 -1.65
CA ARG A 55 -21.64 2.52 -2.98
C ARG A 55 -20.27 2.83 -3.60
N ILE A 56 -20.03 2.30 -4.79
CA ILE A 56 -18.83 2.55 -5.59
C ILE A 56 -19.20 3.35 -6.83
N ASP A 57 -18.79 4.62 -6.85
CA ASP A 57 -18.90 5.51 -7.99
C ASP A 57 -17.59 5.55 -8.77
N ALA A 58 -17.57 4.91 -9.93
CA ALA A 58 -16.43 5.01 -10.83
C ALA A 58 -16.34 6.42 -11.46
N ARG A 59 -15.14 6.98 -11.49
CA ARG A 59 -14.77 8.29 -12.05
C ARG A 59 -13.87 8.10 -13.28
N PRO A 60 -13.61 9.13 -14.10
CA PRO A 60 -12.74 9.00 -15.28
C PRO A 60 -11.34 8.47 -14.93
N ASP A 61 -10.84 8.84 -13.76
CA ASP A 61 -9.48 8.59 -13.28
C ASP A 61 -9.44 7.81 -11.96
N GLY A 62 -10.47 7.01 -11.64
CA GLY A 62 -10.48 6.20 -10.42
C GLY A 62 -11.87 5.95 -9.85
N TRP A 63 -12.01 5.99 -8.53
CA TRP A 63 -13.26 5.66 -7.84
C TRP A 63 -13.49 6.50 -6.59
N VAL A 64 -14.77 6.60 -6.22
CA VAL A 64 -15.20 7.03 -4.88
C VAL A 64 -16.04 5.90 -4.30
N LEU A 65 -15.63 5.39 -3.16
CA LEU A 65 -16.34 4.37 -2.39
C LEU A 65 -16.86 5.03 -1.11
N THR A 66 -18.16 4.94 -0.87
CA THR A 66 -18.80 5.46 0.35
C THR A 66 -19.64 4.38 1.01
N GLY A 67 -19.69 4.38 2.32
CA GLY A 67 -20.55 3.45 3.06
C GLY A 67 -20.63 3.81 4.53
N GLN A 68 -21.25 2.91 5.28
CA GLN A 68 -21.39 3.01 6.72
C GLN A 68 -21.19 1.61 7.32
N GLY A 69 -20.50 1.54 8.47
CA GLY A 69 -20.44 0.30 9.23
C GLY A 69 -21.83 -0.19 9.65
N SER A 70 -21.96 -1.50 9.84
CA SER A 70 -23.21 -2.13 10.31
C SER A 70 -23.76 -1.48 11.57
N ASN A 71 -25.08 -1.58 11.77
CA ASN A 71 -25.78 -1.09 12.98
C ASN A 71 -25.58 0.41 13.27
N GLY A 72 -25.51 1.22 12.20
CA GLY A 72 -25.30 2.67 12.34
C GLY A 72 -23.89 3.05 12.75
N GLY A 73 -22.91 2.18 12.48
CA GLY A 73 -21.50 2.43 12.74
C GLY A 73 -20.93 3.58 11.92
N THR A 74 -19.61 3.71 11.95
CA THR A 74 -18.89 4.83 11.34
C THR A 74 -19.14 4.95 9.84
N ARG A 75 -19.40 6.16 9.34
CA ARG A 75 -19.44 6.46 7.91
C ARG A 75 -18.02 6.61 7.38
N PHE A 76 -17.83 6.26 6.12
CA PHE A 76 -16.54 6.39 5.46
C PHE A 76 -16.67 6.88 4.02
N GLU A 77 -15.63 7.58 3.58
CA GLU A 77 -15.30 7.73 2.16
C GLU A 77 -13.89 7.17 1.94
N ASN A 78 -13.75 6.30 0.95
CA ASN A 78 -12.49 6.03 0.29
C ASN A 78 -12.49 6.68 -1.09
N ARG A 79 -11.39 7.33 -1.44
CA ARG A 79 -11.19 7.90 -2.77
C ARG A 79 -9.92 7.34 -3.37
N VAL A 80 -10.01 6.95 -4.63
CA VAL A 80 -8.92 6.39 -5.43
C VAL A 80 -8.73 7.25 -6.67
N VAL A 81 -7.48 7.61 -6.96
CA VAL A 81 -7.09 8.27 -8.21
C VAL A 81 -5.97 7.48 -8.89
N ILE A 82 -6.06 7.37 -10.21
CA ILE A 82 -5.15 6.67 -11.10
C ILE A 82 -4.48 7.71 -11.99
N LEU A 83 -3.17 7.72 -11.99
CA LEU A 83 -2.34 8.51 -12.88
C LEU A 83 -1.59 7.55 -13.82
N ALA A 84 -1.77 7.71 -15.12
CA ALA A 84 -1.12 6.86 -16.12
C ALA A 84 -0.65 7.73 -17.32
N PRO A 85 0.45 8.48 -17.17
CA PRO A 85 0.89 9.41 -18.20
C PRO A 85 1.18 8.69 -19.53
N GLY A 86 0.57 9.17 -20.60
CA GLY A 86 0.73 8.60 -21.95
C GLY A 86 -0.09 7.33 -22.22
N ALA A 87 -0.78 6.76 -21.23
CA ALA A 87 -1.68 5.63 -21.44
C ALA A 87 -3.06 6.12 -21.90
N ALA A 88 -3.72 5.34 -22.76
CA ALA A 88 -5.13 5.56 -23.05
C ALA A 88 -5.98 4.99 -21.90
N ILE A 89 -6.87 5.82 -21.34
CA ILE A 89 -7.75 5.43 -20.23
C ILE A 89 -9.16 5.26 -20.77
N SER A 90 -9.73 4.07 -20.56
CA SER A 90 -11.11 3.76 -20.90
C SER A 90 -11.83 3.06 -19.74
N ARG A 91 -13.15 2.92 -19.85
CA ARG A 91 -13.97 2.29 -18.82
C ARG A 91 -14.83 1.18 -19.42
N LYS A 92 -14.92 0.07 -18.67
CA LYS A 92 -15.84 -1.04 -18.94
C LYS A 92 -16.63 -1.31 -17.68
N GLY A 93 -17.84 -0.72 -17.59
CA GLY A 93 -18.64 -0.75 -16.36
C GLY A 93 -17.91 -0.06 -15.19
N LYS A 94 -17.59 -0.83 -14.15
CA LYS A 94 -16.85 -0.38 -12.95
C LYS A 94 -15.33 -0.48 -13.09
N THR A 95 -14.84 -1.19 -14.11
CA THR A 95 -13.42 -1.41 -14.35
C THR A 95 -12.81 -0.25 -15.14
N VAL A 96 -11.65 0.23 -14.69
CA VAL A 96 -10.79 1.16 -15.43
C VAL A 96 -9.78 0.35 -16.21
N VAL A 97 -9.65 0.63 -17.51
CA VAL A 97 -8.72 -0.06 -18.41
C VAL A 97 -7.71 0.96 -18.92
N LEU A 98 -6.44 0.62 -18.74
CA LEU A 98 -5.28 1.38 -19.20
C LEU A 98 -4.61 0.60 -20.32
N ASP A 99 -4.49 1.20 -21.49
CA ASP A 99 -3.81 0.59 -22.64
C ASP A 99 -2.46 1.27 -22.90
N SER A 100 -1.44 0.46 -23.24
CA SER A 100 -0.06 0.88 -23.49
C SER A 100 0.61 1.65 -22.34
N ALA A 101 0.27 1.31 -21.10
CA ALA A 101 0.79 1.98 -19.92
C ALA A 101 2.28 1.62 -19.69
N ARG A 102 3.11 2.63 -19.42
CA ARG A 102 4.50 2.44 -19.00
C ARG A 102 4.70 2.69 -17.51
N GLU A 103 3.90 3.58 -16.96
CA GLU A 103 3.83 3.86 -15.54
C GLU A 103 2.37 4.09 -15.16
N VAL A 104 1.94 3.45 -14.08
CA VAL A 104 0.64 3.66 -13.44
C VAL A 104 0.91 3.95 -11.97
N LEU A 105 0.32 5.01 -11.44
CA LEU A 105 0.32 5.33 -10.03
C LEU A 105 -1.13 5.42 -9.54
N VAL A 106 -1.51 4.48 -8.70
CA VAL A 106 -2.79 4.44 -8.01
C VAL A 106 -2.59 5.00 -6.61
N LEU A 107 -3.34 6.04 -6.26
CA LEU A 107 -3.32 6.68 -4.95
C LEU A 107 -4.68 6.47 -4.29
N SER A 108 -4.69 6.10 -3.02
CA SER A 108 -5.91 5.84 -2.25
C SER A 108 -5.84 6.51 -0.88
N SER A 109 -6.91 7.19 -0.47
CA SER A 109 -7.05 7.76 0.87
C SER A 109 -8.45 7.49 1.40
N THR A 110 -8.54 7.16 2.68
CA THR A 110 -9.78 6.82 3.37
C THR A 110 -9.94 7.70 4.60
N SER A 111 -11.12 8.25 4.77
CA SER A 111 -11.50 9.02 5.95
C SER A 111 -12.80 8.48 6.51
N THR A 112 -12.94 8.52 7.82
CA THR A 112 -14.16 8.14 8.52
C THR A 112 -14.65 9.30 9.40
N ASP A 113 -15.93 9.28 9.77
CA ASP A 113 -16.48 10.23 10.74
C ASP A 113 -16.20 9.83 12.20
N TYR A 114 -15.34 8.84 12.43
CA TYR A 114 -15.00 8.41 13.80
C TYR A 114 -14.26 9.51 14.55
N ASN A 115 -14.75 9.83 15.74
CA ASN A 115 -14.15 10.80 16.63
C ASN A 115 -13.42 10.07 17.77
N ILE A 116 -12.09 9.95 17.66
CA ILE A 116 -11.27 9.27 18.66
C ILE A 116 -11.35 9.89 20.07
N ARG A 117 -11.69 11.19 20.17
CA ARG A 117 -11.76 11.89 21.46
C ARG A 117 -13.12 11.74 22.13
N LYS A 118 -14.17 11.54 21.33
CA LYS A 118 -15.56 11.41 21.75
C LYS A 118 -16.28 10.45 20.81
N PRO A 119 -16.11 9.12 20.96
CA PRO A 119 -16.62 8.12 20.03
C PRO A 119 -18.13 8.20 19.74
N GLU A 120 -18.89 8.77 20.68
CA GLU A 120 -20.34 9.02 20.62
C GLU A 120 -20.73 10.26 19.81
N GLU A 121 -19.78 11.15 19.48
CA GLU A 121 -19.99 12.38 18.71
C GLU A 121 -19.26 12.29 17.35
N PRO A 122 -19.89 11.75 16.29
CA PRO A 122 -19.28 11.66 14.96
C PRO A 122 -18.81 13.01 14.44
N LEU A 123 -17.67 13.00 13.74
CA LEU A 123 -17.11 14.19 13.12
C LEU A 123 -18.02 14.67 11.97
N THR A 124 -18.26 15.97 11.90
CA THR A 124 -19.18 16.58 10.91
C THR A 124 -18.47 17.18 9.69
N HIS A 125 -17.14 17.11 9.63
CA HIS A 125 -16.38 17.61 8.49
C HIS A 125 -16.61 16.74 7.24
N SER A 126 -16.45 17.35 6.07
CA SER A 126 -16.56 16.64 4.79
C SER A 126 -15.41 15.64 4.62
N LEU A 127 -15.71 14.34 4.78
CA LEU A 127 -14.78 13.23 4.51
C LEU A 127 -14.26 13.32 3.06
N ALA A 128 -15.13 13.74 2.15
CA ALA A 128 -14.85 13.89 0.74
C ALA A 128 -13.81 14.98 0.45
N ASP A 129 -13.95 16.15 1.08
CA ASP A 129 -12.98 17.24 0.95
C ASP A 129 -11.63 16.86 1.55
N LYS A 130 -11.63 16.18 2.70
CA LYS A 130 -10.41 15.71 3.34
C LYS A 130 -9.63 14.77 2.41
N ASN A 131 -10.29 13.74 1.87
CA ASN A 131 -9.65 12.81 0.93
C ASN A 131 -9.17 13.52 -0.36
N ARG A 132 -9.96 14.45 -0.91
CA ARG A 132 -9.56 15.25 -2.09
C ARG A 132 -8.28 16.05 -1.81
N GLN A 133 -8.19 16.71 -0.67
CA GLN A 133 -7.03 17.53 -0.31
C GLN A 133 -5.78 16.67 -0.10
N ILE A 134 -5.92 15.51 0.56
CA ILE A 134 -4.84 14.53 0.73
C ILE A 134 -4.31 14.08 -0.63
N LEU A 135 -5.21 13.61 -1.49
CA LEU A 135 -4.83 13.06 -2.79
C LEU A 135 -4.26 14.12 -3.73
N ALA A 136 -4.78 15.35 -3.72
CA ALA A 136 -4.22 16.45 -4.52
C ALA A 136 -2.76 16.77 -4.13
N LYS A 137 -2.41 16.69 -2.83
CA LYS A 137 -1.03 16.84 -2.36
C LYS A 137 -0.17 15.64 -2.77
N ALA A 138 -0.67 14.42 -2.63
CA ALA A 138 0.03 13.19 -3.00
C ALA A 138 0.33 13.12 -4.51
N GLN A 139 -0.63 13.51 -5.35
CA GLN A 139 -0.45 13.62 -6.81
C GLN A 139 0.70 14.58 -7.16
N LYS A 140 0.71 15.77 -6.56
CA LYS A 140 1.79 16.76 -6.76
C LYS A 140 3.15 16.28 -6.28
N LYS A 141 3.20 15.42 -5.25
CA LYS A 141 4.44 14.80 -4.77
C LYS A 141 4.96 13.75 -5.77
N GLY A 142 4.06 12.93 -6.30
CA GLY A 142 4.40 11.80 -7.18
C GLY A 142 5.16 10.69 -6.45
N TRP A 143 5.39 9.58 -7.15
CA TRP A 143 5.96 8.36 -6.56
C TRP A 143 7.30 8.59 -5.85
N LYS A 144 8.25 9.25 -6.51
CA LYS A 144 9.62 9.40 -5.98
C LYS A 144 9.63 10.04 -4.59
N LYS A 145 8.82 11.08 -4.37
CA LYS A 145 8.74 11.76 -3.06
C LYS A 145 7.97 10.93 -2.03
N LEU A 146 6.89 10.26 -2.43
CA LEU A 146 6.13 9.36 -1.55
C LEU A 146 6.98 8.18 -1.07
N ALA A 147 7.77 7.57 -1.97
CA ALA A 147 8.68 6.49 -1.63
C ALA A 147 9.81 6.96 -0.69
N ALA A 148 10.38 8.14 -0.97
CA ALA A 148 11.45 8.70 -0.14
C ALA A 148 10.98 9.05 1.29
N GLU A 149 9.81 9.69 1.45
CA GLU A 149 9.29 10.00 2.79
C GLU A 149 8.92 8.73 3.57
N THR A 150 8.40 7.70 2.89
CA THR A 150 8.15 6.40 3.54
C THR A 150 9.45 5.76 3.97
N GLU A 151 10.46 5.71 3.11
CA GLU A 151 11.76 5.13 3.44
C GLU A 151 12.43 5.86 4.60
N ASP A 152 12.41 7.19 4.62
CA ASP A 152 12.92 8.01 5.74
C ASP A 152 12.19 7.68 7.05
N TYR A 153 10.84 7.62 7.02
CA TYR A 153 10.04 7.30 8.18
C TYR A 153 10.39 5.92 8.76
N PHE A 154 10.43 4.89 7.92
CA PHE A 154 10.70 3.53 8.37
C PHE A 154 12.16 3.31 8.76
N SER A 155 13.12 3.82 7.98
CA SER A 155 14.55 3.66 8.29
C SER A 155 14.90 4.28 9.65
N ARG A 156 14.44 5.49 9.93
CA ARG A 156 14.66 6.19 11.21
C ARG A 156 14.12 5.42 12.43
N LEU A 157 13.05 4.65 12.27
CA LEU A 157 12.45 3.86 13.36
C LEU A 157 13.08 2.47 13.45
N MET A 158 13.22 1.78 12.32
CA MET A 158 13.79 0.44 12.25
C MET A 158 15.27 0.43 12.67
N MET A 159 16.07 1.42 12.29
CA MET A 159 17.50 1.46 12.63
C MET A 159 17.80 1.71 14.11
N ARG A 160 16.80 2.01 14.95
CA ARG A 160 16.98 2.23 16.40
C ARG A 160 17.40 0.98 17.17
N CYS A 161 17.22 -0.20 16.59
CA CYS A 161 17.62 -1.45 17.21
C CYS A 161 18.03 -2.43 16.10
N GLN A 162 19.27 -2.88 16.20
CA GLN A 162 19.83 -3.93 15.38
C GLN A 162 20.22 -5.06 16.33
N VAL A 163 20.01 -6.28 15.87
CA VAL A 163 20.38 -7.50 16.57
C VAL A 163 21.20 -8.31 15.59
N ASP A 164 22.26 -8.91 16.09
CA ASP A 164 23.15 -9.81 15.37
C ASP A 164 23.23 -11.09 16.22
N LEU A 165 22.71 -12.18 15.66
CA LEU A 165 22.63 -13.52 16.24
C LEU A 165 23.59 -14.49 15.51
N GLY A 166 24.40 -13.98 14.58
CA GLY A 166 25.29 -14.72 13.68
C GLY A 166 24.69 -14.96 12.29
N ASP A 167 25.52 -15.47 11.39
CA ASP A 167 25.14 -15.69 9.99
C ASP A 167 24.56 -17.09 9.75
N SER A 168 23.58 -17.20 8.86
CA SER A 168 23.11 -18.48 8.33
C SER A 168 23.97 -18.91 7.13
N PRO A 169 24.11 -20.23 6.88
CA PRO A 169 24.86 -20.70 5.72
C PRO A 169 24.29 -20.15 4.39
N PRO A 170 25.13 -19.85 3.39
CA PRO A 170 24.68 -19.26 2.12
C PRO A 170 23.56 -20.04 1.42
N GLU A 171 23.60 -21.37 1.49
CA GLU A 171 22.58 -22.25 0.93
C GLU A 171 21.22 -22.13 1.65
N VAL A 172 21.22 -21.79 2.94
CA VAL A 172 20.00 -21.53 3.72
C VAL A 172 19.48 -20.13 3.42
N SER A 173 20.37 -19.13 3.36
CA SER A 173 19.99 -17.74 3.05
C SER A 173 19.47 -17.56 1.62
N ALA A 174 19.82 -18.46 0.70
CA ALA A 174 19.27 -18.51 -0.65
C ALA A 174 17.85 -19.10 -0.74
N MET A 175 17.37 -19.80 0.30
CA MET A 175 16.02 -20.37 0.33
C MET A 175 14.96 -19.30 0.55
N THR A 176 13.74 -19.60 0.11
CA THR A 176 12.58 -18.78 0.40
C THR A 176 12.22 -18.83 1.89
N THR A 177 11.56 -17.79 2.41
CA THR A 177 11.13 -17.75 3.81
C THR A 177 10.29 -18.97 4.22
N PRO A 178 9.34 -19.50 3.41
CA PRO A 178 8.61 -20.72 3.75
C PRO A 178 9.50 -21.96 3.92
N GLU A 179 10.49 -22.17 3.04
CA GLU A 179 11.43 -23.29 3.14
C GLU A 179 12.29 -23.20 4.40
N ARG A 180 12.78 -22.00 4.73
CA ARG A 180 13.54 -21.74 5.95
C ARG A 180 12.73 -22.01 7.22
N LEU A 181 11.45 -21.59 7.23
CA LEU A 181 10.53 -21.89 8.33
C LEU A 181 10.34 -23.39 8.53
N GLU A 182 10.24 -24.16 7.45
CA GLU A 182 10.07 -25.61 7.55
C GLU A 182 11.32 -26.29 8.12
N ARG A 183 12.52 -25.87 7.73
CA ARG A 183 13.78 -26.34 8.33
C ARG A 183 13.84 -26.07 9.83
N VAL A 184 13.53 -24.84 10.26
CA VAL A 184 13.57 -24.48 11.69
C VAL A 184 12.58 -25.29 12.51
N LYS A 185 11.39 -25.62 11.96
CA LYS A 185 10.44 -26.52 12.64
C LYS A 185 11.00 -27.93 12.86
N GLN A 186 11.91 -28.38 12.00
CA GLN A 186 12.59 -29.67 12.13
C GLN A 186 13.78 -29.64 13.11
N GLY A 187 14.05 -28.48 13.73
CA GLY A 187 15.11 -28.31 14.72
C GLY A 187 16.41 -27.74 14.15
N GLU A 188 16.45 -27.41 12.86
CA GLU A 188 17.60 -26.77 12.23
C GLU A 188 17.77 -25.32 12.73
N LYS A 189 19.02 -24.83 12.73
CA LYS A 189 19.34 -23.45 13.13
C LYS A 189 19.30 -22.51 11.92
N ASP A 190 18.74 -21.33 12.15
CA ASP A 190 18.71 -20.24 11.16
C ASP A 190 18.72 -18.88 11.88
N PRO A 191 19.91 -18.38 12.29
CA PRO A 191 20.06 -17.12 12.99
C PRO A 191 19.45 -15.91 12.25
N ASP A 192 19.68 -15.81 10.94
CA ASP A 192 19.14 -14.70 10.12
C ASP A 192 17.61 -14.71 10.11
N LEU A 193 16.97 -15.87 10.13
CA LEU A 193 15.50 -15.96 10.18
C LEU A 193 14.96 -15.49 11.54
N LEU A 194 15.68 -15.78 12.63
CA LEU A 194 15.32 -15.29 13.96
C LEU A 194 15.47 -13.77 14.05
N GLU A 195 16.54 -13.20 13.49
CA GLU A 195 16.70 -11.76 13.36
C GLU A 195 15.59 -11.13 12.51
N GLN A 196 15.26 -11.76 11.38
CA GLN A 196 14.18 -11.32 10.51
C GLN A 196 12.84 -11.32 11.25
N LEU A 197 12.55 -12.36 12.05
CA LEU A 197 11.33 -12.44 12.86
C LEU A 197 11.28 -11.32 13.92
N PHE A 198 12.40 -11.07 14.62
CA PHE A 198 12.51 -9.96 15.57
C PHE A 198 12.24 -8.61 14.89
N GLN A 199 12.88 -8.36 13.74
CA GLN A 199 12.68 -7.13 12.97
C GLN A 199 11.27 -7.03 12.38
N PHE A 200 10.65 -8.16 12.03
CA PHE A 200 9.27 -8.20 11.57
C PHE A 200 8.28 -7.78 12.66
N GLY A 201 8.49 -8.23 13.91
CA GLY A 201 7.71 -7.76 15.06
C GLY A 201 7.76 -6.24 15.22
N ARG A 202 8.95 -5.64 15.12
CA ARG A 202 9.13 -4.18 15.16
C ARG A 202 8.47 -3.47 13.98
N PHE A 203 8.58 -4.03 12.79
CA PHE A 203 7.88 -3.53 11.61
C PHE A 203 6.37 -3.51 11.83
N CYS A 204 5.79 -4.60 12.35
CA CYS A 204 4.38 -4.71 12.68
C CYS A 204 3.94 -3.63 13.69
N THR A 205 4.73 -3.34 14.72
CA THR A 205 4.43 -2.25 15.66
C THR A 205 4.40 -0.88 14.96
N ILE A 206 5.39 -0.60 14.10
CA ILE A 206 5.50 0.70 13.40
C ILE A 206 4.33 0.94 12.44
N VAL A 207 3.81 -0.11 11.78
CA VAL A 207 2.71 0.03 10.81
C VAL A 207 1.33 0.14 11.45
N HIS A 208 1.09 -0.49 12.60
CA HIS A 208 -0.22 -0.47 13.26
C HIS A 208 -0.41 0.73 14.17
N THR A 209 0.59 1.06 14.98
CA THR A 209 0.43 2.06 16.03
C THR A 209 1.22 3.32 15.68
N ARG A 210 0.49 4.40 15.35
CA ARG A 210 1.06 5.73 15.17
C ARG A 210 0.52 6.68 16.25
N PRO A 211 1.34 7.60 16.79
CA PRO A 211 0.87 8.59 17.75
C PRO A 211 -0.39 9.31 17.25
N GLY A 212 -1.43 9.34 18.09
CA GLY A 212 -2.72 9.97 17.77
C GLY A 212 -3.69 9.09 16.97
N GLN A 213 -3.36 7.82 16.73
CA GLN A 213 -4.28 6.82 16.16
C GLN A 213 -4.78 5.85 17.24
N LEU A 214 -5.74 5.00 16.90
CA LEU A 214 -6.14 3.87 17.74
C LEU A 214 -4.98 2.86 17.90
N PRO A 215 -4.91 2.14 19.04
CA PRO A 215 -3.89 1.11 19.27
C PRO A 215 -4.04 -0.08 18.32
#